data_AF-A0A382R9R5-F1
#
_entry.id   AF-A0A382R9R5-F1
#
_cell.length_a   1.000
_cell.length_b   1.000
_cell.length_c   1.000
_cell.angle_alpha   90.00
_cell.angle_beta   90.00
_cell.angle_gamma   90.00
#
_symmetry.space_group_name_H-M   'P 1'
#
loop_
_entity.id
_entity.type
_entity.pdbx_description
1 polymer ?
#
loop_
_entity_poly.entity_id
_entity_poly.type
_entity_poly.pdbx_seq_one_letter_code
_entity_poly.pdbx_strand_id
1 'polypeptide(L)'
;MAYECKVYDKNGKLKKILRENQLTKSSKEFFNQRSTKKVSSFIKNLKEPATDVKKGTRFYNKTCVVCQKEFHPRHPNSKYCSHECQKIFYLAKKKGGNPG
;
A
#
# COMPACT_ATOMS: atom_id res chain seq x y z
N MET A 1 9.60 4.05 10.22
CA MET A 1 9.31 2.84 9.42
C MET A 1 10.61 2.43 8.76
N ALA A 2 11.17 1.27 9.08
CA ALA A 2 12.43 0.82 8.49
C ALA A 2 12.13 0.11 7.17
N TYR A 3 12.67 0.61 6.05
CA TYR A 3 12.50 0.00 4.74
C TYR A 3 13.61 -1.03 4.51
N GLU A 4 13.23 -2.26 4.13
CA GLU A 4 14.18 -3.33 3.79
C GLU A 4 14.12 -3.65 2.29
N CYS A 5 15.25 -3.51 1.60
CA CYS A 5 15.36 -3.84 0.17
C CYS A 5 15.92 -5.26 -0.02
N LYS A 6 15.12 -6.17 -0.58
CA LYS A 6 15.53 -7.52 -0.97
C LYS A 6 16.20 -7.48 -2.35
N VAL A 7 17.47 -7.88 -2.44
CA VAL A 7 18.22 -7.99 -3.69
C VAL A 7 18.29 -9.44 -4.11
N TYR A 8 17.87 -9.74 -5.34
CA TYR A 8 17.84 -11.08 -5.92
C TYR A 8 18.91 -11.22 -7.01
N ASP A 9 19.45 -12.42 -7.18
CA ASP A 9 20.32 -12.76 -8.30
C ASP A 9 19.52 -12.95 -9.61
N LYS A 10 20.22 -13.07 -10.75
CA LYS A 10 19.61 -13.27 -12.08
C LYS A 10 18.71 -14.51 -12.16
N ASN A 11 18.92 -15.48 -11.29
CA ASN A 11 18.14 -16.71 -11.18
C ASN A 11 16.97 -16.59 -10.19
N GLY A 12 16.66 -15.38 -9.72
CA GLY A 12 15.55 -15.12 -8.79
C GLY A 12 15.81 -15.53 -7.33
N LYS A 13 17.01 -16.03 -7.00
CA LYS A 13 17.38 -16.40 -5.62
C LYS A 13 17.71 -15.15 -4.80
N LEU A 14 17.22 -15.07 -3.58
CA LEU A 14 17.52 -13.96 -2.68
C LEU A 14 19.01 -13.94 -2.35
N LYS A 15 19.70 -12.85 -2.71
CA LYS A 15 21.13 -12.68 -2.49
C LYS A 15 21.41 -11.99 -1.15
N LYS A 16 20.70 -10.89 -0.87
CA LYS A 16 20.86 -10.13 0.38
C LYS A 16 19.67 -9.23 0.68
N ILE A 17 19.50 -8.89 1.95
CA ILE A 17 18.55 -7.88 2.42
C ILE A 17 19.35 -6.66 2.86
N LEU A 18 19.16 -5.54 2.18
CA LEU A 18 19.77 -4.25 2.51
C LEU A 18 18.85 -3.47 3.44
N ARG A 19 19.38 -3.11 4.60
CA ARG A 19 18.74 -2.20 5.56
C ARG A 19 19.22 -0.78 5.35
N GLU A 20 18.40 0.19 5.73
CA GLU A 20 18.66 1.63 5.62
C GLU A 20 20.04 2.03 6.17
N ASN A 21 20.42 1.50 7.33
CA ASN A 21 21.71 1.80 7.98
C ASN A 21 22.94 1.26 7.22
N GLN A 22 22.74 0.39 6.22
CA GLN A 22 23.80 -0.17 5.38
C GLN A 22 23.89 0.47 3.98
N LEU A 23 23.06 1.48 3.68
CA LEU A 23 23.24 2.31 2.48
C LEU A 23 24.46 3.23 2.70
N THR A 24 25.66 2.72 2.43
CA THR A 24 26.89 3.52 2.48
C THR A 24 26.85 4.63 1.44
N LYS A 25 27.66 5.69 1.65
CA LYS A 25 27.84 6.84 0.73
C LYS A 25 28.12 6.43 -0.73
N SER A 26 28.57 5.20 -1.00
CA SER A 26 28.71 4.60 -2.34
C SER A 26 27.40 4.49 -3.13
N SER A 27 26.24 4.55 -2.47
CA SER A 27 24.94 4.69 -3.14
C SER A 27 24.82 6.03 -3.87
N LYS A 28 25.44 7.12 -3.38
CA LYS A 28 25.50 8.42 -4.07
C LYS A 28 26.36 8.37 -5.33
N GLU A 29 27.46 7.59 -5.33
CA GLU A 29 28.29 7.33 -6.51
C GLU A 29 27.51 6.63 -7.63
N PHE A 30 26.61 5.70 -7.28
CA PHE A 30 25.73 5.02 -8.25
C PHE A 30 24.80 6.02 -8.96
N PHE A 31 24.29 7.05 -8.26
CA PHE A 31 23.47 8.12 -8.85
C PHE A 31 24.27 9.17 -9.66
N ASN A 32 25.60 9.14 -9.59
CA ASN A 32 26.50 10.02 -10.35
C ASN A 32 26.95 9.43 -11.69
N GLN A 33 26.67 8.15 -11.96
CA GLN A 33 26.98 7.51 -13.24
C GLN A 33 26.19 8.15 -14.41
N ARG A 34 26.79 8.21 -15.60
CA ARG A 34 26.17 8.87 -16.77
C ARG A 34 24.81 8.26 -17.15
N SER A 35 24.64 6.96 -16.93
CA SER A 35 23.39 6.20 -17.11
C SER A 35 22.30 6.58 -16.10
N THR A 36 22.68 6.94 -14.87
CA THR A 36 21.76 7.24 -13.76
C THR A 36 21.54 8.75 -13.55
N LYS A 37 22.36 9.62 -14.18
CA LYS A 37 22.18 11.09 -14.18
C LYS A 37 20.82 11.54 -14.73
N LYS A 38 20.31 10.86 -15.76
CA LYS A 38 18.94 11.12 -16.25
C LYS A 38 17.93 10.80 -15.14
N VAL A 39 18.02 9.61 -14.55
CA VAL A 39 17.12 9.15 -13.47
C VAL A 39 17.17 10.07 -12.25
N SER A 40 18.34 10.58 -11.84
CA SER A 40 18.43 11.49 -10.70
C SER A 40 17.78 12.84 -10.95
N SER A 41 17.83 13.37 -12.19
CA SER A 41 17.07 14.58 -12.55
C SER A 41 15.55 14.34 -12.52
N PHE A 42 15.08 13.17 -12.97
CA PHE A 42 13.66 12.80 -12.87
C PHE A 42 13.21 12.66 -11.40
N ILE A 43 14.02 12.02 -10.54
CA ILE A 43 13.73 11.88 -9.10
C ILE A 43 13.69 13.24 -8.41
N LYS A 44 14.59 14.17 -8.75
CA LYS A 44 14.59 15.53 -8.17
C LYS A 44 13.37 16.36 -8.61
N ASN A 45 12.88 16.12 -9.82
CA ASN A 45 11.70 16.80 -10.37
C ASN A 45 10.38 16.10 -10.02
N LEU A 46 10.42 14.91 -9.43
CA LEU A 46 9.24 14.25 -8.87
C LEU A 46 8.77 15.10 -7.69
N LYS A 47 7.70 15.85 -7.92
CA LYS A 47 6.99 16.56 -6.86
C LYS A 47 6.58 15.52 -5.83
N GLU A 48 7.01 15.71 -4.58
CA GLU A 48 6.54 14.88 -3.48
C GLU A 48 5.00 14.85 -3.52
N PRO A 49 4.38 13.67 -3.32
CA PRO A 49 2.93 13.58 -3.35
C PRO A 49 2.40 14.58 -2.32
N ALA A 50 1.61 15.54 -2.79
CA ALA A 50 1.02 16.54 -1.92
C ALA A 50 0.17 15.80 -0.88
N THR A 51 0.69 15.64 0.32
CA THR A 51 -0.03 15.10 1.48
C THR A 51 -0.91 16.22 2.01
N ASP A 52 -1.83 16.70 1.17
CA ASP A 52 -2.95 17.52 1.58
C ASP A 52 -3.92 16.61 2.36
N VAL A 53 -3.50 16.22 3.56
CA VAL A 53 -4.36 15.57 4.55
C VAL A 53 -5.37 16.64 4.93
N LYS A 54 -6.50 16.68 4.22
CA LYS A 54 -7.61 17.61 4.47
C LYS A 54 -8.00 17.51 5.94
N LYS A 55 -7.59 18.51 6.73
CA LYS A 55 -7.87 18.61 8.16
C LYS A 55 -9.40 18.63 8.33
N GLY A 56 -9.98 17.50 8.76
CA GLY A 56 -11.43 17.35 8.93
C GLY A 56 -12.06 16.06 8.43
N THR A 57 -11.30 15.16 7.78
CA THR A 57 -11.83 13.82 7.45
C THR A 57 -11.98 13.00 8.73
N ARG A 58 -13.22 12.86 9.23
CA ARG A 58 -13.55 11.95 10.33
C ARG A 58 -13.56 10.51 9.83
N PHE A 59 -12.85 9.65 10.54
CA PHE A 59 -12.91 8.20 10.36
C PHE A 59 -13.64 7.60 11.55
N TYR A 60 -14.46 6.57 11.29
CA TYR A 60 -15.19 5.86 12.33
C TYR A 60 -14.51 4.53 12.57
N ASN A 61 -14.51 4.02 13.80
CA ASN A 61 -14.03 2.66 14.08
C ASN A 61 -15.21 1.70 13.96
N LYS A 62 -15.12 0.72 13.07
CA LYS A 62 -16.21 -0.23 12.81
C LYS A 62 -15.69 -1.63 12.56
N THR A 63 -16.58 -2.60 12.72
CA THR A 63 -16.30 -4.01 12.46
C THR A 63 -17.05 -4.46 11.21
N CYS A 64 -16.36 -5.14 10.31
CA CYS A 64 -16.95 -5.64 9.07
C CYS A 64 -17.97 -6.75 9.36
N VAL A 65 -19.18 -6.66 8.78
CA VAL A 65 -20.24 -7.67 9.00
C VAL A 65 -19.87 -9.05 8.45
N VAL A 66 -18.94 -9.14 7.50
CA VAL A 66 -18.63 -10.38 6.77
C VAL A 66 -17.41 -11.09 7.33
N CYS A 67 -16.31 -10.37 7.54
CA CYS A 67 -15.05 -10.95 8.01
C CYS A 67 -14.72 -10.59 9.47
N GLN A 68 -15.56 -9.80 10.13
CA GLN A 68 -15.40 -9.39 11.53
C GLN A 68 -14.10 -8.64 11.85
N LYS A 69 -13.40 -8.14 10.82
CA LYS A 69 -12.20 -7.32 11.00
C LYS A 69 -12.56 -5.87 11.29
N GLU A 70 -11.77 -5.24 12.14
CA GLU A 70 -11.83 -3.80 12.40
C GLU A 70 -11.37 -3.01 11.17
N PHE A 71 -12.08 -1.93 10.84
CA PHE A 71 -11.76 -1.05 9.73
C PHE A 71 -12.21 0.39 10.02
N HIS A 72 -11.61 1.34 9.28
CA HIS A 72 -11.80 2.77 9.51
C HIS A 72 -12.49 3.47 8.34
N PRO A 73 -13.82 3.34 8.18
CA PRO A 73 -14.51 3.99 7.06
C PRO A 73 -14.60 5.51 7.22
N ARG A 74 -14.61 6.18 6.06
CA ARG A 74 -14.92 7.61 5.96
C ARG A 74 -16.40 7.92 6.21
N HIS A 75 -17.30 7.01 5.84
CA HIS A 75 -18.74 7.19 5.96
C HIS A 75 -19.31 6.40 7.14
N PRO A 76 -20.19 7.00 7.97
CA PRO A 76 -20.77 6.35 9.14
C PRO A 76 -21.72 5.21 8.79
N ASN A 77 -22.13 5.05 7.53
CA ASN A 77 -23.04 3.98 7.10
C ASN A 77 -22.30 2.78 6.47
N SER A 78 -20.96 2.82 6.40
CA SER A 78 -20.22 1.68 5.85
C SER A 78 -20.31 0.46 6.78
N LYS A 79 -20.58 -0.70 6.18
CA LYS A 79 -20.76 -2.00 6.86
C LYS A 79 -19.65 -3.01 6.52
N TYR A 80 -18.86 -2.75 5.49
CA TYR A 80 -17.91 -3.70 4.94
C TYR A 80 -16.52 -3.07 4.85
N CYS A 81 -15.47 -3.85 5.15
CA CYS A 81 -14.09 -3.39 5.05
C CYS A 81 -13.57 -3.32 3.60
N SER A 82 -14.18 -4.06 2.68
CA SER A 82 -13.77 -4.15 1.28
C SER A 82 -14.94 -4.47 0.35
N HIS A 83 -14.74 -4.20 -0.94
CA HIS A 83 -15.70 -4.53 -1.99
C HIS A 83 -15.93 -6.05 -2.11
N GLU A 84 -14.93 -6.87 -1.80
CA GLU A 84 -15.07 -8.33 -1.79
C GLU A 84 -16.03 -8.81 -0.70
N CYS A 85 -15.94 -8.24 0.52
CA CYS A 85 -16.89 -8.53 1.59
C CYS A 85 -18.31 -8.14 1.20
N GLN A 86 -18.48 -6.97 0.56
CA GLN A 86 -19.77 -6.54 0.04
C GLN A 86 -20.35 -7.58 -0.94
N LYS A 87 -19.58 -8.02 -1.94
CA LYS A 87 -20.02 -9.05 -2.90
C LYS A 87 -20.44 -10.35 -2.21
N ILE A 88 -19.65 -10.84 -1.26
CA ILE A 88 -19.95 -12.08 -0.51
C ILE A 88 -21.32 -11.95 0.16
N PHE A 89 -21.58 -10.82 0.82
CA PHE A 89 -22.86 -10.56 1.47
C PHE A 89 -24.04 -10.52 0.48
N TYR A 90 -23.88 -9.85 -0.67
CA TYR A 90 -24.92 -9.82 -1.71
C TYR A 90 -25.19 -11.19 -2.33
N LEU A 91 -24.15 -11.98 -2.58
CA LEU A 91 -24.28 -13.34 -3.12
C LEU A 91 -24.96 -14.27 -2.12
N ALA A 92 -24.63 -14.15 -0.83
CA ALA A 92 -25.32 -14.88 0.24
C ALA A 92 -26.82 -14.53 0.27
N LYS A 93 -27.17 -13.24 0.18
CA LYS A 93 -28.58 -12.81 0.08
C LYS A 93 -29.29 -13.36 -1.16
N LYS A 94 -28.63 -13.38 -2.32
CA LYS A 94 -29.22 -13.90 -3.56
C LYS A 94 -29.49 -15.40 -3.48
N LYS A 95 -28.63 -16.17 -2.80
CA LYS A 95 -28.80 -17.62 -2.59
C LYS A 95 -29.82 -17.95 -1.50
N GLY A 96 -30.05 -17.04 -0.56
CA GLY A 96 -31.07 -17.16 0.50
C GLY A 96 -32.42 -16.52 0.15
N GLY A 97 -32.66 -16.20 -1.12
CA GLY A 97 -34.00 -15.83 -1.58
C GLY A 97 -34.94 -17.02 -1.44
N ASN A 98 -35.85 -16.92 -0.47
CA ASN A 98 -36.88 -17.87 -0.02
C ASN A 98 -37.38 -18.89 -1.07
N PRO A 99 -37.59 -20.17 -0.72
CA PRO A 99 -38.61 -20.98 -1.37
C PRO A 99 -39.96 -20.36 -1.01
N GLY A 100 -40.49 -19.53 -1.92
CA GLY A 100 -41.89 -19.14 -1.91
C GLY A 100 -42.72 -20.20 -2.61
#